data_AF-A0A411WXJ3-F1
#
_entry.id   AF-A0A411WXJ3-F1
#
_cell.length_a   1.000
_cell.length_b   1.000
_cell.length_c   1.000
_cell.angle_alpha   90.00
_cell.angle_beta   90.00
_cell.angle_gamma   90.00
#
_symmetry.space_group_name_H-M   'P 1'
#
loop_
_entity.id
_entity.type
_entity.pdbx_description
1 polymer ?
#
loop_
_entity_poly.entity_id
_entity_poly.type
_entity_poly.pdbx_seq_one_letter_code
_entity_poly.pdbx_strand_id
1 'polypeptide(L)'
;MLRSRDRQTRQRAAGLKPHKRAQKDVDAKWTKKHGKNHFGYMLHASIDKRCKLIRKIAVTHAAVADTKDFETLLNASNTSRDVYAHRSYPSIERERT
;
A
#
# COMPACT_ATOMS: atom_id res chain seq x y z
N MET A 1 20.32 1.83 3.28
CA MET A 1 20.90 0.56 2.80
C MET A 1 19.90 -0.62 2.82
N LEU A 2 18.61 -0.42 2.48
CA LEU A 2 17.56 -1.47 2.56
C LEU A 2 17.07 -1.99 1.20
N ARG A 3 17.65 -1.52 0.08
CA ARG A 3 17.23 -1.91 -1.28
C ARG A 3 17.67 -3.32 -1.69
N SER A 4 18.53 -4.00 -0.92
CA SER A 4 19.17 -5.25 -1.36
C SER A 4 18.43 -6.55 -1.01
N ARG A 5 17.59 -6.57 0.04
CA ARG A 5 16.97 -7.82 0.53
C ARG A 5 15.73 -8.24 -0.27
N ASP A 6 14.98 -7.29 -0.82
CA ASP A 6 13.74 -7.56 -1.56
C ASP A 6 13.97 -8.21 -2.94
N ARG A 7 15.10 -7.90 -3.58
CA ARG A 7 15.53 -8.55 -4.84
C ARG A 7 15.86 -10.03 -4.59
N GLN A 8 16.41 -10.32 -3.42
CA GLN A 8 16.85 -11.65 -3.01
C GLN A 8 15.68 -12.62 -2.76
N THR A 9 14.53 -12.14 -2.27
CA THR A 9 13.36 -12.98 -1.98
C THR A 9 12.68 -13.50 -3.25
N ARG A 10 12.50 -12.65 -4.27
CA ARG A 10 11.96 -13.08 -5.59
C ARG A 10 12.92 -14.01 -6.32
N GLN A 11 14.22 -13.72 -6.28
CA GLN A 11 15.25 -14.59 -6.87
C GLN A 11 15.33 -15.95 -6.16
N ARG A 12 15.15 -16.01 -4.83
CA ARG A 12 15.09 -17.27 -4.08
C ARG A 12 13.86 -18.11 -4.41
N ALA A 13 12.69 -17.49 -4.58
CA ALA A 13 11.47 -18.22 -4.90
C ALA A 13 11.47 -18.75 -6.35
N ALA A 14 12.12 -18.05 -7.29
CA ALA A 14 12.23 -18.48 -8.68
C ALA A 14 13.01 -19.80 -8.85
N GLY A 15 13.95 -20.09 -7.94
CA GLY A 15 14.70 -21.35 -7.94
C GLY A 15 14.02 -22.53 -7.23
N LEU A 16 12.81 -22.36 -6.69
CA LEU A 16 12.09 -23.42 -5.99
C LEU A 16 11.33 -24.32 -6.96
N LYS A 17 11.27 -25.63 -6.65
CA LYS A 17 10.35 -26.56 -7.33
C LYS A 17 8.92 -26.02 -7.26
N PRO A 18 8.07 -26.24 -8.29
CA PRO A 18 6.72 -25.66 -8.35
C PRO A 18 5.88 -25.87 -7.08
N HIS A 19 5.87 -27.08 -6.52
CA HIS A 19 5.12 -27.40 -5.29
C HIS A 19 5.64 -26.65 -4.06
N LYS A 20 6.94 -26.33 -3.98
CA LYS A 20 7.52 -25.53 -2.89
C LYS A 20 7.28 -24.04 -3.09
N ARG A 21 7.28 -23.58 -4.34
CA ARG A 21 7.01 -22.18 -4.68
C ARG A 21 5.55 -21.80 -4.40
N ALA A 22 4.60 -22.70 -4.69
CA ALA A 22 3.17 -22.50 -4.42
C ALA A 22 2.85 -22.31 -2.92
N GLN A 23 3.74 -22.75 -2.03
CA GLN A 23 3.61 -22.58 -0.57
C GLN A 23 4.14 -21.22 -0.06
N LYS A 24 4.61 -20.34 -0.95
CA LYS A 24 5.22 -19.04 -0.58
C LYS A 24 4.47 -17.88 -1.21
N ASP A 25 4.30 -16.82 -0.45
CA ASP A 25 3.87 -15.53 -0.98
C ASP A 25 5.05 -14.84 -1.69
N VAL A 26 4.90 -14.60 -3.00
CA VAL A 26 5.95 -14.03 -3.86
C VAL A 26 5.76 -12.52 -4.12
N ASP A 27 4.61 -11.98 -3.74
CA ASP A 27 4.20 -10.60 -4.03
C ASP A 27 4.29 -9.70 -2.81
N ALA A 28 4.12 -10.24 -1.60
CA ALA A 28 4.42 -9.53 -0.36
C ALA A 28 5.90 -9.09 -0.28
N LYS A 29 6.13 -7.96 0.39
CA LYS A 29 7.46 -7.34 0.54
C LYS A 29 7.74 -6.96 1.98
N TRP A 30 9.03 -6.89 2.31
CA TRP A 30 9.48 -6.44 3.63
C TRP A 30 9.59 -4.92 3.66
N THR A 31 9.17 -4.32 4.77
CA THR A 31 9.39 -2.91 5.07
C THR A 31 9.92 -2.74 6.49
N LYS A 32 10.56 -1.60 6.76
CA LYS A 32 11.00 -1.24 8.11
C LYS A 32 10.33 0.07 8.52
N LYS A 33 9.46 0.02 9.53
CA LYS A 33 8.73 1.18 10.06
C LYS A 33 8.99 1.27 11.57
N HIS A 34 9.37 2.45 12.05
CA HIS A 34 9.71 2.71 13.46
C HIS A 34 10.67 1.67 14.08
N GLY A 35 11.73 1.31 13.35
CA GLY A 35 12.72 0.33 13.83
C GLY A 35 12.28 -1.14 13.74
N LYS A 36 11.01 -1.43 13.47
CA LYS A 36 10.44 -2.78 13.36
C LYS A 36 10.30 -3.20 11.90
N ASN A 37 10.55 -4.48 11.63
CA ASN A 37 10.36 -5.06 10.29
C ASN A 37 8.95 -5.62 10.16
N HIS A 38 8.31 -5.38 9.02
CA HIS A 38 6.98 -5.88 8.69
C HIS A 38 7.03 -6.58 7.33
N PHE A 39 6.33 -7.70 7.17
CA PHE A 39 6.18 -8.42 5.91
C PHE A 39 4.71 -8.59 5.58
N GLY A 40 4.33 -8.31 4.33
CA GLY A 40 2.97 -8.52 3.87
C GLY A 40 2.52 -7.46 2.89
N TYR A 41 1.27 -7.06 3.06
CA TYR A 41 0.56 -6.06 2.27
C TYR A 41 0.10 -4.89 3.14
N MET A 42 -0.20 -3.79 2.49
CA MET A 42 -0.87 -2.63 3.06
C MET A 42 -2.16 -2.39 2.28
N LEU A 43 -3.23 -2.12 3.01
CA LEU A 43 -4.53 -1.79 2.44
C LEU A 43 -4.82 -0.32 2.66
N HIS A 44 -5.23 0.35 1.59
CA HIS A 44 -5.71 1.71 1.59
C HIS A 44 -7.20 1.69 1.26
N ALA A 45 -8.01 2.46 1.99
CA ALA A 45 -9.45 2.48 1.79
C ALA A 45 -9.98 3.92 1.79
N SER A 46 -10.92 4.18 0.89
CA SER A 46 -11.74 5.37 0.84
C SER A 46 -13.10 5.05 1.43
N ILE A 47 -13.52 5.81 2.44
CA ILE A 47 -14.74 5.55 3.22
C ILE A 47 -15.68 6.74 3.10
N ASP A 48 -16.95 6.47 2.87
CA ASP A 48 -18.00 7.47 2.89
C ASP A 48 -18.17 8.06 4.30
N LYS A 49 -18.05 9.39 4.42
CA LYS A 49 -18.17 10.07 5.72
C LYS A 49 -19.55 9.88 6.36
N ARG A 50 -20.62 9.86 5.55
CA ARG A 50 -22.01 9.86 6.02
C ARG A 50 -22.49 8.44 6.33
N CYS A 51 -22.34 7.51 5.39
CA CYS A 51 -22.87 6.14 5.51
C CYS A 51 -21.83 5.08 5.91
N LYS A 52 -20.56 5.46 6.09
CA LYS A 52 -19.46 4.57 6.54
C LYS A 52 -19.18 3.38 5.60
N LEU A 53 -19.62 3.47 4.35
CA LEU A 53 -19.36 2.45 3.34
C LEU A 53 -17.96 2.63 2.73
N ILE A 54 -17.27 1.52 2.48
CA ILE A 54 -16.03 1.52 1.70
C ILE A 54 -16.40 1.75 0.23
N ARG A 55 -15.83 2.81 -0.36
CA ARG A 55 -16.07 3.20 -1.76
C ARG A 55 -14.99 2.69 -2.70
N LYS A 56 -13.74 2.71 -2.24
CA LYS A 56 -12.57 2.24 -3.00
C LYS A 56 -11.56 1.60 -2.08
N ILE A 57 -10.83 0.63 -2.62
CA ILE A 57 -9.72 -0.05 -1.95
C ILE A 57 -8.54 -0.08 -2.92
N ALA A 58 -7.34 0.15 -2.41
CA ALA A 58 -6.09 -0.19 -3.08
C ALA A 58 -5.27 -1.09 -2.15
N VAL A 59 -4.73 -2.19 -2.68
CA VAL A 59 -3.86 -3.10 -1.94
C VAL A 59 -2.49 -3.08 -2.58
N THR A 60 -1.48 -2.77 -1.77
CA THR A 60 -0.08 -2.75 -2.20
C THR A 60 0.75 -3.66 -1.32
N HIS A 61 1.93 -4.06 -1.77
CA HIS A 61 2.86 -4.75 -0.86
C HIS A 61 3.36 -3.76 0.21
N ALA A 62 3.68 -4.24 1.42
CA ALA A 62 3.98 -3.38 2.57
C ALA A 62 5.18 -2.43 2.39
N ALA A 63 6.04 -2.66 1.40
CA ALA A 63 7.16 -1.79 1.07
C ALA A 63 6.78 -0.51 0.28
N VAL A 64 5.54 -0.39 -0.23
CA VAL A 64 5.08 0.85 -0.87
C VAL A 64 4.84 1.90 0.22
N ALA A 65 5.25 3.14 -0.04
CA ALA A 65 4.96 4.26 0.84
C ALA A 65 3.49 4.66 0.72
N ASP A 66 2.85 4.95 1.84
CA ASP A 66 1.43 5.28 1.94
C ASP A 66 1.02 6.58 1.23
N THR A 67 1.98 7.44 0.90
CA THR A 67 1.75 8.71 0.18
C THR A 67 1.40 8.54 -1.31
N LYS A 68 1.59 7.35 -1.89
CA LYS A 68 1.54 7.12 -3.35
C LYS A 68 0.16 6.81 -3.91
N ASP A 69 -0.70 6.18 -3.12
CA ASP A 69 -1.99 5.66 -3.62
C ASP A 69 -3.16 6.59 -3.29
N PHE A 70 -2.91 7.88 -3.04
CA PHE A 70 -3.97 8.82 -2.66
C PHE A 70 -4.99 9.03 -3.78
N GLU A 71 -4.50 9.34 -4.98
CA GLU A 71 -5.32 9.71 -6.13
C GLU A 71 -6.19 8.54 -6.60
N THR A 72 -5.71 7.30 -6.45
CA THR A 72 -6.45 6.09 -6.83
C THR A 72 -7.68 5.87 -5.94
N LEU A 73 -7.64 6.35 -4.70
CA LEU A 73 -8.70 6.25 -3.70
C LEU A 73 -9.75 7.37 -3.81
N LEU A 74 -9.44 8.46 -4.51
CA LEU A 74 -10.40 9.54 -4.73
C LEU A 74 -11.53 9.06 -5.64
N ASN A 75 -12.76 9.41 -5.27
CA ASN A 75 -13.93 9.11 -6.07
C ASN A 75 -14.43 10.39 -6.76
N ALA A 76 -14.35 10.44 -8.09
CA ALA A 76 -14.79 11.60 -8.88
C ALA A 76 -16.30 11.86 -8.79
N SER A 77 -17.10 10.85 -8.42
CA SER A 77 -18.53 11.02 -8.15
C SER A 77 -18.85 11.48 -6.72
N ASN A 78 -17.83 11.81 -5.91
CA ASN A 78 -18.05 12.36 -4.58
C ASN A 78 -18.65 13.77 -4.69
N THR A 79 -19.69 14.03 -3.92
CA THR A 79 -20.43 15.31 -3.98
C THR A 79 -19.80 16.41 -3.12
N SER A 80 -18.95 16.03 -2.15
CA SER A 80 -18.19 16.98 -1.33
C SER A 80 -16.78 17.14 -1.87
N ARG A 81 -16.29 18.38 -1.86
CA ARG A 81 -14.89 18.71 -2.17
C ARG A 81 -13.93 18.33 -1.03
N ASP A 82 -14.42 18.24 0.20
CA ASP A 82 -13.58 17.99 1.37
C ASP A 82 -13.12 16.53 1.43
N VAL A 83 -11.82 16.34 1.63
CA VAL A 83 -11.21 15.02 1.83
C VAL A 83 -10.54 14.99 3.20
N TYR A 84 -10.97 14.05 4.05
CA TYR A 84 -10.33 13.78 5.33
C TYR A 84 -9.39 12.59 5.16
N ALA A 85 -8.09 12.82 5.39
CA ALA A 85 -7.07 11.82 5.16
C ALA A 85 -6.15 11.65 6.37
N HIS A 86 -5.53 10.47 6.48
CA HIS A 86 -4.48 10.22 7.45
C HIS A 86 -3.27 11.15 7.20
N ARG A 87 -2.51 11.48 8.25
CA ARG A 87 -1.38 12.44 8.23
C ARG A 87 -0.35 12.20 7.13
N SER A 88 -0.23 10.97 6.63
CA SER A 88 0.72 10.64 5.57
C SER A 88 0.26 11.00 4.15
N TYR A 89 -1.01 11.33 3.94
CA TYR A 89 -1.52 11.69 2.61
C TYR A 89 -1.42 13.17 2.24
N PRO A 90 -1.65 14.13 3.16
CA PRO A 90 -1.46 15.54 2.85
C PRO A 90 -0.03 15.85 2.39
N SER A 91 0.08 16.71 1.39
CA SER A 91 1.33 17.29 0.91
C SER A 91 1.08 18.75 0.54
N ILE A 92 2.14 19.56 0.55
CA ILE A 92 2.06 20.99 0.16
C ILE A 92 1.44 21.14 -1.23
N GLU A 93 1.72 20.22 -2.15
CA GLU A 93 1.15 20.21 -3.50
C GLU A 93 -0.38 19.98 -3.48
N ARG A 94 -0.85 19.00 -2.71
CA ARG A 94 -2.29 18.69 -2.60
C ARG A 94 -3.10 19.76 -1.90
N GLU A 95 -2.49 20.46 -0.94
CA GLU A 95 -3.17 21.54 -0.20
C GLU A 95 -3.26 22.85 -1.00
N ARG A 96 -2.48 23.00 -2.09
CA ARG A 96 -2.48 24.20 -2.93
C ARG A 96 -3.57 24.22 -4.01
N THR A 97 -4.37 23.15 -4.13
CA THR A 97 -5.37 22.97 -5.21
C THR A 97 -6.80 23.11 -4.69
#